data_AF-A0A060CAX3-F1
#
_entry.id   AF-A0A060CAX3-F1
#
_cell.length_a   1.000
_cell.length_b   1.000
_cell.length_c   1.000
_cell.angle_alpha   90.00
_cell.angle_beta   90.00
_cell.angle_gamma   90.00
#
_symmetry.space_group_name_H-M   'P 1'
#
loop_
_entity.id
_entity.type
_entity.pdbx_description
1 polymer ?
#
loop_
_entity_poly.entity_id
_entity_poly.type
_entity_poly.pdbx_seq_one_letter_code
_entity_poly.pdbx_strand_id
1 'polypeptide(L)'
;QFGHIAALEYRALGITTALSPQVDLGTEPRWYRIAYVFSESPALTTDMARAYIDGFQTSTGKDNIKEGWGYKSVNAMVKHWPGGGPEEGGRDAHWAMGKFAVYPGNNLKTHLQPFTEGAFKLNGGTKEASAVMPYYTISYNQDTKNGENVGNGFSKFLITDLLRKKYGYDGVV
;
A
#
# COMPACT_ATOMS: atom_id res chain seq x y z
N GLN A 1 16.17 2.31 -9.17
CA GLN A 1 16.50 1.76 -10.50
C GLN A 1 15.40 0.83 -11.02
N PHE A 2 15.05 -0.24 -10.30
CA PHE A 2 13.98 -1.19 -10.70
C PHE A 2 12.70 -0.50 -11.19
N GLY A 3 12.07 0.34 -10.36
CA GLY A 3 10.79 0.97 -10.70
C GLY A 3 10.85 1.82 -11.97
N HIS A 4 11.97 2.48 -12.24
CA HIS A 4 12.16 3.27 -13.46
C HIS A 4 12.20 2.39 -14.72
N ILE A 5 12.93 1.26 -14.66
CA ILE A 5 13.00 0.32 -15.78
C ILE A 5 11.62 -0.29 -16.03
N ALA A 6 10.95 -0.76 -14.97
CA ALA A 6 9.62 -1.34 -15.09
C ALA A 6 8.58 -0.33 -15.63
N ALA A 7 8.65 0.94 -15.23
CA ALA A 7 7.79 1.99 -15.77
C ALA A 7 7.99 2.22 -17.27
N LEU A 8 9.25 2.22 -17.73
CA LEU A 8 9.57 2.32 -19.16
C LEU A 8 8.96 1.16 -19.95
N GLU A 9 9.10 -0.07 -19.45
CA GLU A 9 8.51 -1.26 -20.07
C GLU A 9 6.98 -1.19 -20.07
N TYR A 10 6.36 -0.80 -18.95
CA TYR A 10 4.91 -0.63 -18.85
C TYR A 10 4.40 0.40 -19.86
N ARG A 11 5.06 1.56 -19.95
CA ARG A 11 4.70 2.60 -20.91
C ARG A 11 4.88 2.16 -22.36
N ALA A 12 5.92 1.38 -22.66
CA ALA A 12 6.12 0.80 -23.99
C ALA A 12 4.99 -0.16 -24.40
N LEU A 13 4.36 -0.82 -23.43
CA LEU A 13 3.21 -1.72 -23.62
C LEU A 13 1.85 -0.99 -23.52
N GLY A 14 1.82 0.32 -23.28
CA GLY A 14 0.59 1.07 -23.06
C GLY A 14 -0.05 0.87 -21.68
N ILE A 15 0.64 0.21 -20.74
CA ILE A 15 0.17 0.02 -19.36
C ILE A 15 0.47 1.30 -18.56
N THR A 16 -0.58 1.89 -17.97
CA THR A 16 -0.49 3.17 -17.27
C THR A 16 -0.70 3.08 -15.76
N THR A 17 -1.01 1.89 -15.25
CA THR A 17 -1.23 1.67 -13.81
C THR A 17 -0.60 0.35 -13.40
N ALA A 18 0.24 0.42 -12.37
CA ALA A 18 0.81 -0.73 -11.71
C ALA A 18 0.03 -1.01 -10.43
N LEU A 19 -0.53 -2.22 -10.32
CA LEU A 19 -1.21 -2.69 -9.10
C LEU A 19 -0.17 -3.13 -8.05
N SER A 20 0.77 -2.24 -7.76
CA SER A 20 1.97 -2.44 -6.93
C SER A 20 2.47 -1.08 -6.41
N PRO A 21 3.27 -1.06 -5.34
CA PRO A 21 3.85 -2.20 -4.60
C PRO A 21 2.92 -2.80 -3.55
N GLN A 22 3.18 -4.08 -3.23
CA GLN A 22 2.64 -4.72 -2.03
C GLN A 22 3.56 -4.38 -0.84
N VAL A 23 3.10 -3.48 0.03
CA VAL A 23 3.87 -2.92 1.16
C VAL A 23 3.43 -3.48 2.50
N ASP A 24 2.66 -4.56 2.48
CA ASP A 24 2.32 -5.32 3.67
C ASP A 24 3.61 -5.79 4.36
N LEU A 25 3.59 -5.89 5.69
CA LEU A 25 4.73 -6.44 6.44
C LEU A 25 4.64 -7.96 6.50
N GLY A 26 5.76 -8.66 6.32
CA GLY A 26 5.84 -10.12 6.42
C GLY A 26 5.83 -10.66 7.86
N THR A 27 4.90 -10.22 8.71
CA THR A 27 4.89 -10.55 10.15
C THR A 27 4.28 -11.90 10.49
N GLU A 28 3.53 -12.50 9.57
CA GLU A 28 2.98 -13.84 9.72
C GLU A 28 3.71 -14.80 8.77
N PRO A 29 4.67 -15.62 9.26
CA PRO A 29 5.51 -16.46 8.40
C PRO A 29 4.75 -17.56 7.65
N ARG A 30 3.54 -17.92 8.11
CA ARG A 30 2.67 -18.87 7.42
C ARG A 30 1.88 -18.23 6.28
N TRP A 31 1.86 -16.90 6.20
CA TRP A 31 1.05 -16.19 5.23
C TRP A 31 1.50 -16.51 3.81
N TYR A 32 0.58 -17.02 3.00
CA TYR A 32 0.87 -17.45 1.62
C TYR A 32 1.57 -16.37 0.79
N ARG A 33 1.24 -15.09 1.05
CA ARG A 33 1.77 -13.96 0.29
C ARG A 33 3.04 -13.34 0.87
N ILE A 34 3.65 -13.95 1.88
CA ILE A 34 4.88 -13.43 2.49
C ILE A 34 6.03 -13.28 1.48
N ALA A 35 6.09 -14.15 0.48
CA ALA A 35 7.11 -14.07 -0.58
C ALA A 35 6.95 -12.86 -1.52
N TYR A 36 5.81 -12.15 -1.46
CA TYR A 36 5.51 -10.99 -2.30
C TYR A 36 5.68 -9.64 -1.58
N VAL A 37 6.06 -9.65 -0.30
CA VAL A 37 6.36 -8.43 0.46
C VAL A 37 7.84 -8.11 0.43
N PHE A 38 8.21 -6.89 0.81
CA PHE A 38 9.62 -6.50 0.89
C PHE A 38 10.34 -7.07 2.11
N SER A 39 9.69 -7.04 3.29
CA SER A 39 10.30 -7.47 4.55
C SER A 39 9.26 -7.58 5.66
N GLU A 40 9.64 -8.20 6.78
CA GLU A 40 8.97 -8.02 8.07
C GLU A 40 9.32 -6.67 8.72
N SER A 41 10.44 -6.05 8.32
CA SER A 41 10.93 -4.78 8.91
C SER A 41 10.10 -3.59 8.42
N PRO A 42 9.48 -2.81 9.34
CA PRO A 42 8.74 -1.61 8.99
C PRO A 42 9.60 -0.55 8.31
N ALA A 43 10.82 -0.34 8.79
CA ALA A 43 11.74 0.65 8.25
C ALA A 43 12.15 0.30 6.82
N LEU A 44 12.59 -0.94 6.59
CA LEU A 44 13.00 -1.38 5.25
C LEU A 44 11.81 -1.35 4.28
N THR A 45 10.64 -1.85 4.69
CA THR A 45 9.44 -1.84 3.83
C THR A 45 9.00 -0.41 3.51
N THR A 46 9.12 0.53 4.44
CA THR A 46 8.84 1.95 4.23
C THR A 46 9.76 2.56 3.16
N ASP A 47 11.06 2.30 3.26
CA ASP A 47 12.04 2.83 2.30
C ASP A 47 11.86 2.22 0.92
N MET A 48 11.58 0.91 0.86
CA MET A 48 11.29 0.20 -0.39
C MET A 48 10.00 0.67 -1.03
N ALA A 49 8.93 0.89 -0.25
CA ALA A 49 7.67 1.45 -0.74
C ALA A 49 7.90 2.79 -1.43
N ARG A 50 8.59 3.71 -0.73
CA ARG A 50 8.91 5.04 -1.25
C ARG A 50 9.70 4.96 -2.55
N ALA A 51 10.79 4.20 -2.56
CA ALA A 51 11.68 4.09 -3.71
C ALA A 51 11.00 3.41 -4.92
N TYR A 52 10.15 2.41 -4.68
CA TYR A 52 9.39 1.72 -5.71
C TYR A 52 8.41 2.68 -6.39
N ILE A 53 7.59 3.37 -5.58
CA ILE A 53 6.54 4.27 -6.07
C ILE A 53 7.17 5.47 -6.78
N ASP A 54 8.22 6.07 -6.23
CA ASP A 54 8.97 7.13 -6.91
C ASP A 54 9.50 6.67 -8.27
N GLY A 55 10.05 5.46 -8.33
CA GLY A 55 10.57 4.89 -9.57
C GLY A 55 9.49 4.71 -10.64
N PHE A 56 8.27 4.34 -10.25
CA PHE A 56 7.16 4.15 -11.19
C PHE A 56 6.50 5.46 -11.61
N GLN A 57 6.24 6.37 -10.66
CA GLN A 57 5.40 7.54 -10.88
C GLN A 57 6.19 8.78 -11.29
N THR A 58 7.38 8.99 -10.74
CA THR A 58 8.07 10.28 -10.86
C THR A 58 8.94 10.33 -12.13
N SER A 59 8.49 11.13 -13.09
CA SER A 59 9.27 11.58 -14.24
C SER A 59 10.19 12.76 -13.85
N THR A 60 11.37 12.84 -14.45
CA THR A 60 12.38 13.89 -14.19
C THR A 60 12.93 14.48 -15.48
N GLY A 61 13.60 15.64 -15.37
CA GLY A 61 14.23 16.31 -16.52
C GLY A 61 13.25 16.62 -17.64
N LYS A 62 13.64 16.33 -18.89
CA LYS A 62 12.82 16.58 -20.09
C LYS A 62 11.52 15.75 -20.15
N ASP A 63 11.45 14.66 -19.39
CA ASP A 63 10.30 13.77 -19.40
C ASP A 63 9.20 14.24 -18.44
N ASN A 64 9.52 15.17 -17.52
CA ASN A 64 8.57 15.77 -16.58
C ASN A 64 7.71 16.83 -17.28
N ILE A 65 6.39 16.73 -17.08
CA ILE A 65 5.39 17.66 -17.63
C ILE A 65 4.88 18.59 -16.52
N LYS A 66 4.45 18.04 -15.37
CA LYS A 66 3.94 18.82 -14.24
C LYS A 66 4.08 18.04 -12.94
N GLU A 67 4.65 18.66 -11.91
CA GLU A 67 4.68 18.11 -10.54
C GLU A 67 5.22 16.67 -10.47
N GLY A 68 6.23 16.34 -11.30
CA GLY A 68 6.81 15.00 -11.38
C GLY A 68 6.02 14.02 -12.24
N TRP A 69 4.82 14.37 -12.72
CA TRP A 69 4.09 13.59 -13.71
C TRP A 69 4.62 13.88 -15.12
N GLY A 70 4.75 12.85 -15.94
CA GLY A 70 5.36 12.97 -17.26
C GLY A 70 5.23 11.76 -18.16
N TYR A 71 5.96 11.76 -19.28
CA TYR A 71 5.81 10.75 -20.34
C TYR A 71 6.13 9.31 -19.90
N LYS A 72 6.96 9.17 -18.87
CA LYS A 72 7.44 7.90 -18.32
C LYS A 72 6.70 7.47 -17.06
N SER A 73 5.76 8.29 -16.58
CA SER A 73 5.03 8.03 -15.34
C SER A 73 4.02 6.90 -15.53
N VAL A 74 4.00 5.98 -14.57
CA VAL A 74 2.99 4.94 -14.39
C VAL A 74 2.40 5.10 -13.00
N ASN A 75 1.08 5.17 -12.90
CA ASN A 75 0.36 5.28 -11.62
C ASN A 75 0.65 4.05 -10.76
N ALA A 76 1.18 4.25 -9.55
CA ALA A 76 1.36 3.16 -8.60
C ALA A 76 0.17 3.10 -7.63
N MET A 77 -0.31 1.88 -7.41
CA MET A 77 -1.36 1.56 -6.45
C MET A 77 -0.77 0.79 -5.28
N VAL A 78 -0.53 1.49 -4.17
CA VAL A 78 0.00 0.86 -2.96
C VAL A 78 -1.02 -0.08 -2.34
N LYS A 79 -0.60 -1.25 -1.88
CA LYS A 79 -1.51 -2.26 -1.35
C LYS A 79 -0.93 -3.07 -0.17
N HIS A 80 -1.75 -3.63 0.71
CA HIS A 80 -3.22 -3.53 0.75
C HIS A 80 -3.63 -2.84 2.05
N TRP A 81 -4.25 -1.65 1.99
CA TRP A 81 -4.59 -0.89 3.19
C TRP A 81 -5.59 -1.66 4.09
N PRO A 82 -5.38 -1.73 5.43
CA PRO A 82 -4.33 -1.12 6.25
C PRO A 82 -3.11 -2.02 6.52
N GLY A 83 -2.94 -3.10 5.76
CA GLY A 83 -1.84 -4.07 5.83
C GLY A 83 -2.35 -5.51 5.89
N GLY A 84 -1.81 -6.39 5.05
CA GLY A 84 -2.16 -7.81 4.98
C GLY A 84 -1.31 -8.77 5.82
N GLY A 85 -0.16 -8.31 6.30
CA GLY A 85 0.72 -9.06 7.20
C GLY A 85 0.12 -9.70 8.46
N PRO A 86 -0.89 -9.11 9.13
CA PRO A 86 -1.47 -9.65 10.37
C PRO A 86 -2.49 -10.78 10.13
N GLU A 87 -2.43 -11.46 9.00
CA GLU A 87 -3.40 -12.48 8.58
C GLU A 87 -3.56 -13.60 9.62
N GLU A 88 -4.79 -13.87 10.08
CA GLU A 88 -5.06 -14.82 11.15
C GLU A 88 -4.67 -16.25 10.74
N GLY A 89 -3.59 -16.74 11.35
CA GLY A 89 -3.06 -18.07 11.06
C GLY A 89 -2.41 -18.18 9.67
N GLY A 90 -2.10 -17.07 9.01
CA GLY A 90 -1.48 -17.04 7.68
C GLY A 90 -2.39 -17.48 6.54
N ARG A 91 -3.70 -17.57 6.76
CA ARG A 91 -4.68 -18.02 5.77
C ARG A 91 -5.04 -16.88 4.84
N ASP A 92 -4.89 -17.07 3.56
CA ASP A 92 -5.05 -15.98 2.60
C ASP A 92 -6.51 -15.51 2.43
N ALA A 93 -6.65 -14.19 2.29
CA ALA A 93 -7.92 -13.47 2.29
C ALA A 93 -8.80 -13.66 1.05
N HIS A 94 -8.32 -14.34 0.00
CA HIS A 94 -9.18 -14.74 -1.12
C HIS A 94 -10.21 -15.79 -0.70
N TRP A 95 -10.01 -16.43 0.46
CA TRP A 95 -10.88 -17.48 0.96
C TRP A 95 -11.50 -17.13 2.31
N ALA A 96 -12.69 -17.67 2.58
CA ALA A 96 -13.45 -17.36 3.79
C ALA A 96 -12.72 -17.68 5.10
N MET A 97 -11.80 -18.66 5.11
CA MET A 97 -11.01 -18.99 6.29
C MET A 97 -9.88 -17.99 6.58
N GLY A 98 -9.53 -17.13 5.62
CA GLY A 98 -8.49 -16.10 5.74
C GLY A 98 -9.04 -14.69 5.82
N LYS A 99 -10.28 -14.52 6.25
CA LYS A 99 -10.93 -13.21 6.23
C LYS A 99 -10.53 -12.28 7.38
N PHE A 100 -9.73 -12.73 8.35
CA PHE A 100 -9.42 -11.95 9.55
C PHE A 100 -7.95 -11.54 9.57
N ALA A 101 -7.71 -10.25 9.81
CA ALA A 101 -6.41 -9.74 10.21
C ALA A 101 -6.45 -9.44 11.72
N VAL A 102 -5.54 -10.05 12.47
CA VAL A 102 -5.42 -9.93 13.93
C VAL A 102 -4.10 -9.25 14.30
N TYR A 103 -4.13 -8.38 15.30
CA TYR A 103 -2.99 -7.52 15.64
C TYR A 103 -2.43 -7.84 17.04
N PRO A 104 -1.77 -9.01 17.25
CA PRO A 104 -1.07 -9.29 18.50
C PRO A 104 -0.13 -8.15 18.90
N GLY A 105 -0.20 -7.73 20.16
CA GLY A 105 0.59 -6.61 20.66
C GLY A 105 0.11 -5.22 20.20
N ASN A 106 -1.12 -5.11 19.68
CA ASN A 106 -1.73 -3.84 19.23
C ASN A 106 -0.89 -3.11 18.17
N ASN A 107 -0.31 -3.88 17.25
CA ASN A 107 0.69 -3.41 16.29
C ASN A 107 0.13 -2.78 15.01
N LEU A 108 -1.16 -2.42 14.93
CA LEU A 108 -1.75 -1.78 13.73
C LEU A 108 -0.92 -0.60 13.22
N LYS A 109 -0.46 0.28 14.12
CA LYS A 109 0.37 1.44 13.76
C LYS A 109 1.64 1.04 12.99
N THR A 110 2.23 -0.09 13.35
CA THR A 110 3.42 -0.63 12.67
C THR A 110 3.08 -1.05 11.23
N HIS A 111 1.94 -1.69 11.01
CA HIS A 111 1.46 -2.08 9.69
C HIS A 111 1.08 -0.90 8.78
N LEU A 112 0.70 0.23 9.37
CA LEU A 112 0.39 1.46 8.63
C LEU A 112 1.65 2.21 8.18
N GLN A 113 2.79 2.00 8.83
CA GLN A 113 4.01 2.79 8.60
C GLN A 113 4.48 2.79 7.14
N PRO A 114 4.52 1.66 6.40
CA PRO A 114 4.92 1.67 4.99
C PRO A 114 4.02 2.52 4.10
N PHE A 115 2.73 2.65 4.44
CA PHE A 115 1.80 3.53 3.75
C PHE A 115 2.07 4.99 4.12
N THR A 116 1.97 5.32 5.41
CA THR A 116 1.93 6.71 5.87
C THR A 116 3.28 7.41 5.82
N GLU A 117 4.37 6.66 5.95
CA GLU A 117 5.72 7.20 5.95
C GLU A 117 6.49 6.89 4.66
N GLY A 118 6.01 5.95 3.84
CA GLY A 118 6.63 5.54 2.59
C GLY A 118 5.80 5.98 1.40
N ALA A 119 4.69 5.28 1.17
CA ALA A 119 3.84 5.49 -0.01
C ALA A 119 3.21 6.89 -0.08
N PHE A 120 2.91 7.53 1.06
CA PHE A 120 2.32 8.87 1.12
C PHE A 120 3.36 9.97 1.34
N LYS A 121 4.65 9.62 1.37
CA LYS A 121 5.76 10.57 1.58
C LYS A 121 6.91 10.24 0.63
N LEU A 122 6.67 10.50 -0.65
CA LEU A 122 7.65 10.34 -1.71
C LEU A 122 8.68 11.47 -1.72
N ASN A 123 9.88 11.16 -2.19
CA ASN A 123 10.93 12.15 -2.37
C ASN A 123 10.79 12.87 -3.72
N GLY A 124 10.21 12.20 -4.72
CA GLY A 124 9.99 12.74 -6.04
C GLY A 124 8.94 13.83 -6.13
N GLY A 125 8.67 14.27 -7.36
CA GLY A 125 7.72 15.34 -7.63
C GLY A 125 6.27 14.97 -7.30
N THR A 126 5.91 13.69 -7.42
CA THR A 126 4.52 13.20 -7.29
C THR A 126 4.00 13.10 -5.85
N LYS A 127 4.90 13.22 -4.85
CA LYS A 127 4.65 13.32 -3.39
C LYS A 127 3.96 12.15 -2.69
N GLU A 128 3.06 11.44 -3.34
CA GLU A 128 2.36 10.28 -2.80
C GLU A 128 1.95 9.27 -3.88
N ALA A 129 1.61 8.05 -3.47
CA ALA A 129 1.04 7.03 -4.34
C ALA A 129 -0.29 7.51 -4.94
N SER A 130 -0.45 7.35 -6.26
CA SER A 130 -1.64 7.77 -6.99
C SER A 130 -2.91 7.04 -6.56
N ALA A 131 -2.78 5.80 -6.10
CA ALA A 131 -3.89 4.99 -5.64
C ALA A 131 -3.52 4.12 -4.43
N VAL A 132 -4.52 3.75 -3.64
CA VAL A 132 -4.44 2.79 -2.54
C VAL A 132 -5.46 1.69 -2.78
N MET A 133 -5.04 0.43 -2.70
CA MET A 133 -5.97 -0.70 -2.74
C MET A 133 -6.33 -1.13 -1.31
N PRO A 134 -7.59 -1.10 -0.89
CA PRO A 134 -8.01 -1.71 0.37
C PRO A 134 -7.85 -3.23 0.34
N TYR A 135 -7.56 -3.83 1.48
CA TYR A 135 -7.51 -5.29 1.60
C TYR A 135 -8.90 -5.90 1.82
N TYR A 136 -9.07 -7.18 1.47
CA TYR A 136 -10.35 -7.89 1.61
C TYR A 136 -10.63 -8.33 3.06
N THR A 137 -9.60 -8.36 3.90
CA THR A 137 -9.68 -8.81 5.29
C THR A 137 -10.56 -7.91 6.15
N ILE A 138 -10.96 -8.44 7.29
CA ILE A 138 -11.56 -7.74 8.41
C ILE A 138 -10.43 -7.50 9.40
N SER A 139 -9.98 -6.25 9.54
CA SER A 139 -9.05 -5.85 10.59
C SER A 139 -9.76 -5.89 11.95
N TYR A 140 -9.69 -7.05 12.59
CA TYR A 140 -10.54 -7.40 13.73
C TYR A 140 -10.30 -6.46 14.93
N ASN A 141 -11.39 -5.93 15.48
CA ASN A 141 -11.41 -4.98 16.59
C ASN A 141 -10.56 -3.71 16.38
N GLN A 142 -10.31 -3.31 15.12
CA GLN A 142 -9.58 -2.09 14.82
C GLN A 142 -10.47 -0.86 14.62
N ASP A 143 -11.77 -1.04 14.34
CA ASP A 143 -12.72 0.07 14.35
C ASP A 143 -13.04 0.48 15.79
N THR A 144 -12.27 1.43 16.32
CA THR A 144 -12.41 1.92 17.69
C THR A 144 -13.52 2.96 17.86
N LYS A 145 -14.19 3.36 16.78
CA LYS A 145 -15.21 4.41 16.79
C LYS A 145 -16.63 3.87 16.67
N ASN A 146 -16.85 2.95 15.74
CA ASN A 146 -18.16 2.35 15.48
C ASN A 146 -18.24 0.90 15.99
N GLY A 147 -17.10 0.25 16.29
CA GLY A 147 -17.07 -1.13 16.77
C GLY A 147 -17.40 -2.17 15.69
N GLU A 148 -17.28 -1.83 14.41
CA GLU A 148 -17.63 -2.70 13.29
C GLU A 148 -16.47 -3.64 12.91
N ASN A 149 -16.82 -4.90 12.60
CA ASN A 149 -15.90 -5.90 12.05
C ASN A 149 -16.35 -6.27 10.62
N VAL A 150 -16.15 -5.32 9.70
CA VAL A 150 -16.46 -5.46 8.27
C VAL A 150 -15.19 -5.50 7.43
N GLY A 151 -15.28 -5.98 6.18
CA GLY A 151 -14.13 -5.99 5.27
C GLY A 151 -13.56 -4.58 5.11
N ASN A 152 -12.24 -4.45 5.01
CA ASN A 152 -11.57 -3.15 5.15
C ASN A 152 -12.00 -2.13 4.09
N GLY A 153 -12.29 -2.57 2.85
CA GLY A 153 -12.85 -1.72 1.80
C GLY A 153 -14.27 -1.19 2.09
N PHE A 154 -15.02 -1.83 2.98
CA PHE A 154 -16.35 -1.41 3.43
C PHE A 154 -16.33 -0.66 4.77
N SER A 155 -15.18 -0.62 5.46
CA SER A 155 -15.07 0.04 6.76
C SER A 155 -14.99 1.56 6.60
N LYS A 156 -16.04 2.26 7.04
CA LYS A 156 -16.03 3.73 7.11
C LYS A 156 -14.89 4.24 8.00
N PHE A 157 -14.59 3.55 9.09
CA PHE A 157 -13.49 3.92 9.97
C PHE A 157 -12.14 3.83 9.26
N LEU A 158 -11.80 2.70 8.64
CA LEU A 158 -10.49 2.51 8.01
C LEU A 158 -10.31 3.36 6.75
N ILE A 159 -11.36 3.51 5.94
CA ILE A 159 -11.29 4.27 4.68
C ILE A 159 -11.49 5.77 4.93
N THR A 160 -12.59 6.17 5.57
CA THR A 160 -12.89 7.60 5.73
C THR A 160 -12.17 8.21 6.92
N ASP A 161 -12.33 7.67 8.12
CA ASP A 161 -11.81 8.34 9.31
C ASP A 161 -10.28 8.20 9.45
N LEU A 162 -9.71 7.05 9.07
CA LEU A 162 -8.28 6.79 9.16
C LEU A 162 -7.53 7.24 7.90
N LEU A 163 -7.80 6.65 6.74
CA LEU A 163 -7.06 6.95 5.50
C LEU A 163 -7.30 8.39 5.01
N ARG A 164 -8.57 8.76 4.76
CA ARG A 164 -8.90 10.10 4.22
C ARG A 164 -8.68 11.22 5.23
N LYS A 165 -9.24 11.12 6.44
CA LYS A 165 -9.21 12.23 7.41
C LYS A 165 -7.91 12.28 8.21
N LYS A 166 -7.57 11.22 8.94
CA LYS A 166 -6.41 11.24 9.85
C LYS A 166 -5.08 11.33 9.08
N TYR A 167 -4.94 10.56 8.00
CA TYR A 167 -3.72 10.53 7.20
C TYR A 167 -3.76 11.42 5.95
N GLY A 168 -4.89 12.06 5.67
CA GLY A 168 -4.98 13.10 4.63
C GLY A 168 -4.83 12.59 3.20
N TYR A 169 -5.04 11.29 2.94
CA TYR A 169 -4.88 10.75 1.60
C TYR A 169 -6.03 11.18 0.68
N ASP A 170 -5.73 11.85 -0.44
CA ASP A 170 -6.74 12.36 -1.38
C ASP A 170 -6.70 11.69 -2.77
N GLY A 171 -5.81 10.71 -2.97
CA GLY A 171 -5.72 9.93 -4.22
C GLY A 171 -6.86 8.93 -4.44
N VAL A 172 -6.72 8.01 -5.39
CA VAL A 172 -7.76 7.00 -5.69
C VAL A 172 -7.77 5.90 -4.61
N VAL A 173 -8.95 5.48 -4.14
CA VAL A 173 -9.13 4.33 -3.23
C VAL A 173 -10.10 3.35 -3.87
#